data_AF-A0A3S1B6T3-F1
#
_entry.id   AF-A0A3S1B6T3-F1
#
_cell.length_a   1.000
_cell.length_b   1.000
_cell.length_c   1.000
_cell.angle_alpha   90.00
_cell.angle_beta   90.00
_cell.angle_gamma   90.00
#
_symmetry.space_group_name_H-M   'P 1'
#
loop_
_entity.id
_entity.type
_entity.pdbx_description
1 polymer ?
#
loop_
_entity_poly.entity_id
_entity_poly.type
_entity_poly.pdbx_seq_one_letter_code
_entity_poly.pdbx_strand_id
1 'polypeptide(L)'
;MTLRLLLSNASTSSRSGVHGLKNFLQPSLCQCVKTETSPLNGAKEVSTWTPFASAFNTKPQRKMNFSLKRENTGLFGIPELKDHTGFYLLQQAAEERVDKLLEEACSPSRSRKIVTVFDELSDTLCRVADLSDFVRVSHPNKDVAQAAEEACVALSSLVEKLNTNVVLHNSLMNVLLEGDSVPTDDVDQRVAELFMFDFEQSGIHLEEQKREKFVKLNEQIHMLGTFFQRGCQKPVGIPKSNLPENLRH
;
A
#
# COMPACT_ATOMS: atom_id res chain seq x y z
N MET A 1 -7.14 -1.91 -15.04
CA MET A 1 -6.48 -2.25 -13.76
C MET A 1 -7.53 -1.98 -12.70
N THR A 2 -8.17 -3.04 -12.22
CA THR A 2 -9.46 -3.01 -11.51
C THR A 2 -9.39 -2.23 -10.20
N LEU A 3 -10.34 -1.30 -9.98
CA LEU A 3 -10.57 -0.59 -8.70
C LEU A 3 -10.67 -1.56 -7.50
N ARG A 4 -11.10 -2.80 -7.74
CA ARG A 4 -11.20 -3.89 -6.74
C ARG A 4 -9.89 -4.62 -6.43
N LEU A 5 -8.91 -4.65 -7.35
CA LEU A 5 -7.62 -5.32 -7.12
C LEU A 5 -6.66 -4.49 -6.26
N LEU A 6 -6.85 -3.18 -6.19
CA LEU A 6 -6.02 -2.27 -5.39
C LEU A 6 -6.25 -2.40 -3.89
N LEU A 7 -7.43 -2.83 -3.43
CA LEU A 7 -7.80 -2.75 -2.02
C LEU A 7 -8.01 -4.10 -1.30
N SER A 8 -8.07 -5.21 -2.03
CA SER A 8 -8.13 -6.53 -1.37
C SER A 8 -6.87 -6.82 -0.53
N ASN A 9 -5.73 -6.22 -0.88
CA ASN A 9 -4.50 -6.29 -0.08
C ASN A 9 -4.50 -5.32 1.11
N ALA A 10 -5.28 -4.24 1.05
CA ALA A 10 -5.29 -3.18 2.05
C ALA A 10 -5.92 -3.63 3.39
N SER A 11 -6.77 -4.65 3.40
CA SER A 11 -7.50 -5.07 4.61
C SER A 11 -6.68 -5.93 5.59
N THR A 12 -5.43 -6.26 5.26
CA THR A 12 -4.71 -7.39 5.87
C THR A 12 -3.80 -7.05 7.08
N SER A 13 -3.70 -5.79 7.51
CA SER A 13 -2.78 -5.44 8.61
C SER A 13 -3.28 -4.35 9.57
N SER A 14 -4.49 -4.48 10.10
CA SER A 14 -4.87 -3.66 11.26
C SER A 14 -4.18 -4.18 12.53
N ARG A 15 -3.28 -3.37 13.10
CA ARG A 15 -2.51 -3.62 14.33
C ARG A 15 -3.01 -2.67 15.43
N SER A 16 -4.02 -3.09 16.18
CA SER A 16 -4.42 -2.40 17.42
C SER A 16 -3.39 -2.65 18.53
N GLY A 17 -2.90 -1.57 19.13
CA GLY A 17 -1.84 -1.59 20.15
C GLY A 17 -2.32 -1.90 21.56
N VAL A 18 -1.39 -2.40 22.40
CA VAL A 18 -1.48 -2.28 23.87
C VAL A 18 -0.06 -2.11 24.45
N HIS A 19 0.05 -1.20 25.41
CA HIS A 19 1.20 -0.92 26.24
C HIS A 19 1.70 -2.13 27.06
N GLY A 20 3.02 -2.12 27.34
CA GLY A 20 3.59 -2.77 28.52
C GLY A 20 4.62 -3.85 28.20
N LEU A 21 5.90 -3.49 28.25
CA LEU A 21 6.97 -4.25 28.93
C LEU A 21 8.28 -3.49 28.77
N LYS A 22 8.63 -2.79 29.85
CA LYS A 22 9.99 -2.29 30.10
C LYS A 22 10.87 -3.47 30.51
N ASN A 23 12.15 -3.33 30.19
CA ASN A 23 13.30 -4.07 30.70
C ASN A 23 13.52 -5.46 30.10
N PHE A 24 14.55 -5.58 29.27
CA PHE A 24 15.76 -6.37 29.57
C PHE A 24 16.71 -6.18 28.39
N LEU A 25 17.93 -5.70 28.64
CA LEU A 25 19.17 -6.03 27.93
C LEU A 25 20.31 -5.22 28.58
N GLN A 26 21.04 -5.88 29.48
CA GLN A 26 22.39 -5.47 29.87
C GLN A 26 23.35 -5.75 28.70
N PRO A 27 24.38 -4.92 28.47
CA PRO A 27 25.44 -5.26 27.53
C PRO A 27 26.44 -6.21 28.20
N SER A 28 26.53 -7.44 27.69
CA SER A 28 27.64 -8.35 28.01
C SER A 28 28.90 -7.91 27.27
N LEU A 29 29.99 -7.75 28.04
CA LEU A 29 31.35 -7.52 27.57
C LEU A 29 31.79 -8.66 26.63
N CYS A 30 32.10 -8.34 25.38
CA CYS A 30 32.83 -9.24 24.50
C CYS A 30 34.33 -8.92 24.63
N GLN A 31 35.08 -9.84 25.25
CA GLN A 31 36.54 -9.76 25.43
C GLN A 31 37.27 -9.85 24.08
N CYS A 32 38.10 -8.86 23.79
CA CYS A 32 39.06 -8.91 22.68
C CYS A 32 40.27 -9.79 23.09
N VAL A 33 40.41 -10.94 22.43
CA VAL A 33 41.61 -11.77 22.51
C VAL A 33 42.74 -11.05 21.77
N LYS A 34 43.82 -10.73 22.48
CA LYS A 34 45.08 -10.26 21.89
C LYS A 34 45.90 -11.48 21.46
N THR A 35 46.24 -11.57 20.19
CA THR A 35 47.28 -12.51 19.71
C THR A 35 48.55 -11.73 19.37
N GLU A 36 49.65 -12.23 19.93
CA GLU A 36 51.00 -11.69 19.84
C GLU A 36 51.59 -11.88 18.43
N THR A 37 52.47 -10.96 18.04
CA THR A 37 53.17 -10.98 16.74
C THR A 37 54.59 -11.53 16.90
N SER A 38 55.05 -12.31 15.91
CA SER A 38 56.47 -12.61 15.68
C SER A 38 56.74 -12.54 14.17
N PRO A 39 57.89 -12.00 13.72
CA PRO A 39 58.09 -11.64 12.31
C PRO A 39 58.86 -12.73 11.55
N LEU A 40 58.35 -13.14 10.38
CA LEU A 40 59.16 -13.82 9.38
C LEU A 40 58.84 -13.31 7.98
N ASN A 41 59.91 -12.92 7.29
CA ASN A 41 59.98 -12.39 5.94
C ASN A 41 59.33 -13.32 4.90
N GLY A 42 58.53 -12.70 4.04
CA GLY A 42 58.00 -13.27 2.81
C GLY A 42 56.96 -12.30 2.28
N ALA A 43 57.25 -11.64 1.16
CA ALA A 43 56.30 -10.74 0.51
C ALA A 43 55.04 -11.54 0.12
N LYS A 44 54.00 -11.44 0.96
CA LYS A 44 52.68 -12.02 0.70
C LYS A 44 51.88 -10.97 -0.05
N GLU A 45 51.51 -11.27 -1.29
CA GLU A 45 50.45 -10.56 -2.00
C GLU A 45 49.20 -10.59 -1.11
N VAL A 46 48.83 -9.42 -0.61
CA VAL A 46 47.61 -9.25 0.17
C VAL A 46 46.47 -9.31 -0.82
N SER A 47 45.52 -10.22 -0.63
CA SER A 47 44.30 -10.28 -1.41
C SER A 47 43.57 -8.94 -1.28
N THR A 48 43.72 -8.08 -2.29
CA THR A 48 42.87 -6.91 -2.44
C THR A 48 41.44 -7.39 -2.57
N TRP A 49 40.58 -6.95 -1.65
CA TRP A 49 39.15 -7.19 -1.72
C TRP A 49 38.63 -6.77 -3.10
N THR A 50 37.71 -7.55 -3.67
CA THR A 50 37.06 -7.15 -4.92
C THR A 50 36.36 -5.80 -4.73
N PRO A 51 36.18 -4.99 -5.79
CA PRO A 51 35.49 -3.70 -5.69
C PRO A 51 34.13 -3.79 -4.99
N PHE A 52 33.41 -4.90 -5.24
CA PHE A 52 32.15 -5.21 -4.58
C PHE A 52 32.29 -5.40 -3.07
N ALA A 53 33.23 -6.23 -2.64
CA ALA A 53 33.40 -6.55 -1.23
C ALA A 53 34.04 -5.40 -0.44
N SER A 54 34.75 -4.48 -1.12
CA SER A 54 35.21 -3.21 -0.54
C SER A 54 34.06 -2.25 -0.28
N ALA A 55 33.04 -2.20 -1.15
CA ALA A 55 31.89 -1.29 -0.99
C ALA A 55 31.06 -1.60 0.27
N PHE A 56 30.91 -2.88 0.63
CA PHE A 56 30.13 -3.29 1.81
C PHE A 56 30.91 -3.27 3.13
N ASN A 57 32.24 -3.38 3.09
CA ASN A 57 33.09 -3.44 4.29
C ASN A 57 33.83 -2.12 4.60
N THR A 58 33.60 -1.06 3.82
CA THR A 58 34.18 0.25 4.10
C THR A 58 33.59 0.80 5.39
N LYS A 59 34.45 1.08 6.40
CA LYS A 59 34.03 1.77 7.63
C LYS A 59 33.32 3.08 7.26
N PRO A 60 32.13 3.37 7.82
CA PRO A 60 31.43 4.62 7.53
C PRO A 60 32.33 5.79 7.90
N GLN A 61 32.90 6.46 6.89
CA GLN A 61 33.61 7.71 7.07
C GLN A 61 32.58 8.77 7.48
N ARG A 62 32.90 9.54 8.52
CA ARG A 62 32.06 10.62 9.02
C ARG A 62 31.91 11.64 7.89
N LYS A 63 30.77 11.62 7.19
CA LYS A 63 30.45 12.64 6.19
C LYS A 63 30.52 13.99 6.91
N MET A 64 31.39 14.87 6.43
CA MET A 64 31.37 16.27 6.81
C MET A 64 30.01 16.81 6.33
N ASN A 65 29.02 16.81 7.22
CA ASN A 65 27.74 17.41 6.96
C ASN A 65 27.97 18.93 6.93
N PHE A 66 28.27 19.47 5.75
CA PHE A 66 27.84 20.83 5.45
C PHE A 66 26.35 20.85 5.76
N SER A 67 25.98 21.61 6.78
CA SER A 67 24.60 21.83 7.16
C SER A 67 23.94 22.70 6.08
N LEU A 68 23.79 22.15 4.87
CA LEU A 68 22.70 22.52 3.98
C LEU A 68 21.46 22.27 4.81
N LYS A 69 20.72 23.33 5.15
CA LYS A 69 19.35 23.21 5.66
C LYS A 69 18.64 22.21 4.73
N ARG A 70 18.45 20.98 5.19
CA ARG A 70 17.66 20.00 4.47
C ARG A 70 16.25 20.54 4.55
N GLU A 71 15.81 21.22 3.48
CA GLU A 71 14.42 21.66 3.40
C GLU A 71 13.55 20.43 3.57
N ASN A 72 12.55 20.52 4.45
CA ASN A 72 11.61 19.43 4.62
C ASN A 72 10.72 19.39 3.38
N THR A 73 11.13 18.58 2.40
CA THR A 73 10.39 18.35 1.16
C THR A 73 9.20 17.41 1.34
N GLY A 74 9.00 16.89 2.56
CA GLY A 74 8.01 15.87 2.86
C GLY A 74 8.38 14.47 2.38
N LEU A 75 7.59 13.48 2.83
CA LEU A 75 7.79 12.07 2.53
C LEU A 75 7.67 11.82 1.02
N PHE A 76 8.65 11.12 0.43
CA PHE A 76 8.79 10.91 -1.02
C PHE A 76 8.83 12.19 -1.87
N GLY A 77 9.14 13.35 -1.26
CA GLY A 77 9.12 14.64 -1.95
C GLY A 77 7.71 15.21 -2.16
N ILE A 78 6.71 14.65 -1.48
CA ILE A 78 5.33 15.15 -1.50
C ILE A 78 5.22 16.27 -0.46
N PRO A 79 4.94 17.52 -0.88
CA PRO A 79 5.03 18.70 0.00
C PRO A 79 3.98 18.71 1.12
N GLU A 80 2.85 18.02 0.94
CA GLU A 80 1.82 17.81 1.95
C GLU A 80 2.32 16.91 3.09
N LEU A 81 3.18 15.93 2.79
CA LEU A 81 3.67 14.94 3.75
C LEU A 81 4.88 15.42 4.56
N LYS A 82 4.87 16.68 5.00
CA LYS A 82 5.88 17.23 5.92
C LYS A 82 5.71 16.71 7.35
N ASP A 83 4.49 16.35 7.71
CA ASP A 83 4.08 15.71 8.94
C ASP A 83 2.91 14.74 8.68
N HIS A 84 2.41 14.08 9.72
CA HIS A 84 1.37 13.06 9.60
C HIS A 84 0.01 13.61 9.15
N THR A 85 -0.28 14.90 9.36
CA THR A 85 -1.55 15.52 8.92
C THR A 85 -1.65 15.63 7.41
N GLY A 86 -0.52 15.55 6.69
CA GLY A 86 -0.48 15.53 5.24
C GLY A 86 -1.30 14.41 4.60
N PHE A 87 -1.45 13.26 5.24
CA PHE A 87 -2.27 12.16 4.72
C PHE A 87 -3.75 12.54 4.63
N TYR A 88 -4.25 13.30 5.60
CA TYR A 88 -5.61 13.84 5.57
C TYR A 88 -5.78 14.85 4.42
N LEU A 89 -4.79 15.71 4.20
CA LEU A 89 -4.83 16.67 3.09
C LEU A 89 -4.83 15.97 1.73
N LEU A 90 -4.01 14.93 1.56
CA LEU A 90 -4.01 14.12 0.33
C LEU A 90 -5.35 13.40 0.12
N GLN A 91 -5.93 12.85 1.19
CA GLN A 91 -7.26 12.23 1.13
C GLN A 91 -8.32 13.23 0.68
N GLN A 92 -8.40 14.42 1.31
CA GLN A 92 -9.37 15.45 0.93
C GLN A 92 -9.21 15.91 -0.51
N ALA A 93 -7.97 16.12 -0.95
CA ALA A 93 -7.69 16.51 -2.33
C ALA A 93 -8.12 15.42 -3.33
N ALA A 94 -7.94 14.14 -2.98
CA ALA A 94 -8.40 13.02 -3.79
C ALA A 94 -9.94 12.96 -3.84
N GLU A 95 -10.62 13.13 -2.70
CA GLU A 95 -12.09 13.19 -2.61
C GLU A 95 -12.65 14.31 -3.49
N GLU A 96 -12.12 15.53 -3.37
CA GLU A 96 -12.56 16.68 -4.18
C GLU A 96 -12.33 16.45 -5.69
N ARG A 97 -11.20 15.82 -6.05
CA ARG A 97 -10.90 15.50 -7.45
C ARG A 97 -11.87 14.45 -7.98
N VAL A 98 -12.17 13.42 -7.19
CA VAL A 98 -13.13 12.36 -7.53
C VAL A 98 -14.52 12.94 -7.75
N ASP A 99 -14.98 13.84 -6.89
CA ASP A 99 -16.31 14.47 -7.05
C ASP A 99 -16.42 15.22 -8.39
N LYS A 100 -15.39 16.00 -8.75
CA LYS A 100 -15.34 16.68 -10.06
C LYS A 100 -15.34 15.71 -11.24
N LEU A 101 -14.65 14.58 -11.11
CA LEU A 101 -14.59 13.55 -12.15
C LEU A 101 -15.92 12.81 -12.28
N LEU A 102 -16.64 12.59 -11.17
CA LEU A 102 -17.98 12.03 -11.19
C LEU A 102 -18.96 12.96 -11.90
N GLU A 103 -18.93 14.25 -11.58
CA GLU A 103 -19.74 15.26 -12.27
C GLU A 103 -19.47 15.25 -13.77
N GLU A 104 -18.20 15.17 -14.19
CA GLU A 104 -17.81 15.07 -15.59
C GLU A 104 -18.29 13.76 -16.23
N ALA A 105 -18.06 12.61 -15.60
CA ALA A 105 -18.44 11.29 -16.12
C ALA A 105 -19.97 11.15 -16.29
N CYS A 106 -20.74 11.79 -15.41
CA CYS A 106 -22.20 11.76 -15.43
C CYS A 106 -22.80 12.87 -16.31
N SER A 107 -22.00 13.80 -16.80
CA SER A 107 -22.48 14.90 -17.64
C SER A 107 -22.67 14.45 -19.10
N PRO A 108 -23.83 14.75 -19.71
CA PRO A 108 -24.05 14.48 -21.13
C PRO A 108 -23.18 15.37 -22.04
N SER A 109 -22.62 16.47 -21.52
CA SER A 109 -21.75 17.40 -22.26
C SER A 109 -20.27 17.21 -21.95
N ARG A 110 -19.86 16.00 -21.55
CA ARG A 110 -18.47 15.64 -21.29
C ARG A 110 -17.57 15.90 -22.51
N SER A 111 -16.37 16.42 -22.27
CA SER A 111 -15.41 16.82 -23.31
C SER A 111 -14.28 15.83 -23.59
N ARG A 112 -14.02 14.87 -22.69
CA ARG A 112 -12.97 13.84 -22.80
C ARG A 112 -13.59 12.46 -22.90
N LYS A 113 -12.95 11.47 -23.52
CA LYS A 113 -13.45 10.07 -23.57
C LYS A 113 -13.81 9.53 -22.17
N ILE A 114 -14.86 8.73 -22.06
CA ILE A 114 -15.30 8.20 -20.76
C ILE A 114 -14.20 7.40 -20.08
N VAL A 115 -13.45 6.62 -20.87
CA VAL A 115 -12.33 5.80 -20.39
C VAL A 115 -11.20 6.63 -19.81
N THR A 116 -10.96 7.84 -20.34
CA THR A 116 -9.97 8.77 -19.79
C THR A 116 -10.41 9.32 -18.44
N VAL A 117 -11.71 9.60 -18.26
CA VAL A 117 -12.24 10.06 -16.97
C VAL A 117 -12.16 8.94 -15.93
N PHE A 118 -12.47 7.70 -16.31
CA PHE A 118 -12.36 6.52 -15.45
C PHE A 118 -10.91 6.17 -15.07
N ASP A 119 -9.99 6.30 -16.01
CA ASP A 119 -8.56 6.15 -15.75
C ASP A 119 -8.07 7.18 -14.73
N GLU A 120 -8.46 8.45 -14.89
CA GLU A 120 -8.09 9.50 -13.94
C GLU A 120 -8.76 9.32 -12.56
N LEU A 121 -9.99 8.81 -12.50
CA LEU A 121 -10.64 8.42 -11.24
C LEU A 121 -9.79 7.38 -10.51
N SER A 122 -9.36 6.35 -11.23
CA SER A 122 -8.54 5.28 -10.70
C SER A 122 -7.17 5.80 -10.25
N ASP A 123 -6.46 6.57 -11.08
CA ASP A 123 -5.16 7.15 -10.75
C ASP A 123 -5.22 8.05 -9.51
N THR A 124 -6.24 8.91 -9.43
CA THR A 124 -6.45 9.80 -8.28
C THR A 124 -6.52 9.02 -6.97
N LEU A 125 -7.22 7.89 -6.97
CA LEU A 125 -7.38 7.03 -5.79
C LEU A 125 -6.12 6.21 -5.52
N CYS A 126 -5.55 5.55 -6.54
CA CYS A 126 -4.36 4.71 -6.42
C CYS A 126 -3.16 5.46 -5.85
N ARG A 127 -2.92 6.69 -6.32
CA ARG A 127 -1.76 7.48 -5.91
C ARG A 127 -1.70 7.71 -4.41
N VAL A 128 -2.85 7.92 -3.77
CA VAL A 128 -2.91 8.10 -2.32
C VAL A 128 -3.06 6.75 -1.61
N ALA A 129 -3.84 5.82 -2.16
CA ALA A 129 -4.05 4.50 -1.57
C ALA A 129 -2.74 3.69 -1.49
N ASP A 130 -2.02 3.52 -2.59
CA ASP A 130 -0.78 2.72 -2.65
C ASP A 130 0.31 3.29 -1.75
N LEU A 131 0.42 4.63 -1.77
CA LEU A 131 1.32 5.38 -0.90
C LEU A 131 0.99 5.12 0.58
N SER A 132 -0.28 5.26 0.95
CA SER A 132 -0.75 5.06 2.32
C SER A 132 -0.59 3.59 2.75
N ASP A 133 -0.82 2.66 1.84
CA ASP A 133 -0.67 1.22 2.07
C ASP A 133 0.76 0.83 2.40
N PHE A 134 1.72 1.41 1.67
CA PHE A 134 3.13 1.21 1.98
C PHE A 134 3.50 1.85 3.32
N VAL A 135 3.12 3.12 3.53
CA VAL A 135 3.58 3.90 4.69
C VAL A 135 3.08 3.32 6.01
N ARG A 136 1.82 2.85 6.08
CA ARG A 136 1.27 2.28 7.32
C ARG A 136 2.01 1.02 7.79
N VAL A 137 2.61 0.25 6.87
CA VAL A 137 3.35 -0.97 7.22
C VAL A 137 4.85 -0.73 7.41
N SER A 138 5.42 0.28 6.76
CA SER A 138 6.87 0.49 6.70
C SER A 138 7.39 1.62 7.59
N HIS A 139 6.55 2.58 7.98
CA HIS A 139 7.03 3.81 8.62
C HIS A 139 7.32 3.61 10.12
N PRO A 140 8.48 4.04 10.63
CA PRO A 140 8.86 3.81 12.03
C PRO A 140 8.11 4.71 13.03
N ASN A 141 7.66 5.89 12.60
CA ASN A 141 6.81 6.76 13.41
C ASN A 141 5.35 6.26 13.35
N LYS A 142 4.79 5.94 14.52
CA LYS A 142 3.43 5.44 14.68
C LYS A 142 2.36 6.45 14.27
N ASP A 143 2.56 7.74 14.51
CA ASP A 143 1.56 8.76 14.18
C ASP A 143 1.40 8.88 12.66
N VAL A 144 2.52 8.79 11.94
CA VAL A 144 2.53 8.76 10.47
C VAL A 144 1.93 7.46 9.93
N ALA A 145 2.28 6.32 10.52
CA ALA A 145 1.72 5.03 10.12
C ALA A 145 0.19 4.97 10.35
N GLN A 146 -0.28 5.51 11.48
CA GLN A 146 -1.70 5.60 11.83
C GLN A 146 -2.46 6.53 10.87
N ALA A 147 -1.91 7.72 10.57
CA ALA A 147 -2.53 8.64 9.61
C ALA A 147 -2.62 8.02 8.20
N ALA A 148 -1.61 7.25 7.78
CA ALA A 148 -1.65 6.50 6.54
C ALA A 148 -2.69 5.35 6.58
N GLU A 149 -2.84 4.66 7.71
CA GLU A 149 -3.90 3.64 7.87
C GLU A 149 -5.29 4.27 7.75
N GLU A 150 -5.53 5.43 8.36
CA GLU A 150 -6.80 6.16 8.27
C GLU A 150 -7.12 6.59 6.83
N ALA A 151 -6.15 7.18 6.13
CA ALA A 151 -6.32 7.56 4.72
C ALA A 151 -6.60 6.34 3.82
N CYS A 152 -5.90 5.23 4.05
CA CYS A 152 -6.12 3.98 3.33
C CYS A 152 -7.56 3.44 3.54
N VAL A 153 -8.06 3.43 4.78
CA VAL A 153 -9.43 2.98 5.10
C VAL A 153 -10.48 3.90 4.48
N ALA A 154 -10.26 5.21 4.52
CA ALA A 154 -11.18 6.18 3.95
C ALA A 154 -11.29 6.03 2.42
N LEU A 155 -10.15 5.94 1.72
CA LEU A 155 -10.12 5.72 0.28
C LEU A 155 -10.68 4.36 -0.11
N SER A 156 -10.47 3.34 0.72
CA SER A 156 -11.09 2.03 0.51
C SER A 156 -12.61 2.13 0.50
N SER A 157 -13.16 2.87 1.46
CA SER A 157 -14.60 3.09 1.57
C SER A 157 -15.14 3.91 0.38
N LEU A 158 -14.37 4.86 -0.13
CA LEU A 158 -14.73 5.64 -1.31
C LEU A 158 -14.78 4.78 -2.57
N VAL A 159 -13.79 3.91 -2.79
CA VAL A 159 -13.76 3.00 -3.93
C VAL A 159 -14.97 2.06 -3.93
N GLU A 160 -15.37 1.51 -2.78
CA GLU A 160 -16.57 0.67 -2.70
C GLU A 160 -17.86 1.44 -3.05
N LYS A 161 -17.97 2.71 -2.63
CA LYS A 161 -19.08 3.58 -3.04
C LYS A 161 -19.09 3.83 -4.54
N LEU A 162 -17.93 4.06 -5.15
CA LEU A 162 -17.79 4.27 -6.60
C LEU A 162 -18.13 3.01 -7.40
N ASN A 163 -17.60 1.86 -6.98
CA ASN A 163 -17.86 0.56 -7.60
C ASN A 163 -19.33 0.14 -7.54
N THR A 164 -20.11 0.73 -6.62
CA THR A 164 -21.55 0.47 -6.49
C THR A 164 -22.42 1.67 -6.91
N ASN A 165 -21.84 2.66 -7.58
CA ASN A 165 -22.56 3.83 -8.07
C ASN A 165 -23.27 3.52 -9.40
N VAL A 166 -24.61 3.44 -9.33
CA VAL A 166 -25.47 3.12 -10.48
C VAL A 166 -25.40 4.18 -11.59
N VAL A 167 -25.27 5.47 -11.22
CA VAL A 167 -25.21 6.55 -12.21
C VAL A 167 -23.92 6.46 -13.01
N LEU A 168 -22.79 6.27 -12.32
CA LEU A 168 -21.48 6.10 -12.96
C LEU A 168 -21.44 4.86 -13.85
N HIS A 169 -22.00 3.74 -13.39
CA HIS A 169 -22.17 2.52 -14.19
C HIS A 169 -22.99 2.77 -15.46
N ASN A 170 -24.13 3.46 -15.34
CA ASN A 170 -25.02 3.73 -16.47
C ASN A 170 -24.36 4.65 -17.50
N SER A 171 -23.57 5.64 -17.07
CA SER A 171 -22.79 6.48 -17.99
C SER A 171 -21.85 5.65 -18.86
N LEU A 172 -21.16 4.67 -18.29
CA LEU A 172 -20.27 3.77 -19.04
C LEU A 172 -21.07 2.82 -19.94
N MET A 173 -22.20 2.29 -19.45
CA MET A 173 -23.08 1.41 -20.22
C MET A 173 -23.61 2.12 -21.47
N ASN A 174 -24.05 3.36 -21.35
CA ASN A 174 -24.55 4.14 -22.49
C ASN A 174 -23.46 4.32 -23.55
N VAL A 175 -22.21 4.56 -23.14
CA VAL A 175 -21.09 4.66 -24.09
C VAL A 175 -20.83 3.33 -24.81
N LEU A 176 -20.95 2.19 -24.13
CA LEU A 176 -20.79 0.87 -24.77
C LEU A 176 -21.93 0.53 -25.75
N LEU A 177 -23.14 1.02 -25.51
CA LEU A 177 -24.32 0.73 -26.33
C LEU A 177 -24.50 1.72 -27.48
N GLU A 178 -24.31 3.01 -27.24
CA GLU A 178 -24.62 4.10 -28.16
C GLU A 178 -23.37 4.72 -28.80
N GLY A 179 -22.19 4.40 -28.27
CA GLY A 179 -20.92 5.04 -28.62
C GLY A 179 -20.61 6.24 -27.72
N ASP A 180 -19.32 6.58 -27.64
CA ASP A 180 -18.88 7.77 -26.90
C ASP A 180 -19.11 9.04 -27.73
N SER A 181 -19.36 10.17 -27.05
CA SER A 181 -19.45 11.50 -27.68
C SER A 181 -18.12 11.95 -28.30
N VAL A 182 -17.01 11.38 -27.84
CA VAL A 182 -15.66 11.61 -28.34
C VAL A 182 -15.19 10.36 -29.11
N PRO A 183 -14.56 10.47 -30.29
CA PRO A 183 -14.10 9.31 -31.05
C PRO A 183 -13.18 8.39 -30.23
N THR A 184 -13.53 7.10 -30.17
CA THR A 184 -12.79 6.03 -29.49
C THR A 184 -12.19 5.04 -30.48
N ASP A 185 -11.11 4.37 -30.09
CA ASP A 185 -10.52 3.25 -30.82
C ASP A 185 -10.85 1.88 -30.18
N ASP A 186 -10.35 0.80 -30.79
CA ASP A 186 -10.57 -0.57 -30.29
C ASP A 186 -9.99 -0.79 -28.88
N VAL A 187 -8.95 -0.05 -28.51
CA VAL A 187 -8.33 -0.14 -27.18
C VAL A 187 -9.22 0.54 -26.15
N ASP A 188 -9.72 1.73 -26.45
CA ASP A 188 -10.69 2.42 -25.61
C ASP A 188 -11.93 1.57 -25.37
N GLN A 189 -12.49 0.96 -26.42
CA GLN A 189 -13.65 0.07 -26.29
C GLN A 189 -13.32 -1.12 -25.37
N ARG A 190 -12.15 -1.73 -25.54
CA ARG A 190 -11.73 -2.84 -24.68
C ARG A 190 -11.56 -2.39 -23.22
N VAL A 191 -11.05 -1.20 -22.97
CA VAL A 191 -10.90 -0.65 -21.62
C VAL A 191 -12.28 -0.38 -20.99
N ALA A 192 -13.23 0.14 -21.76
CA ALA A 192 -14.61 0.34 -21.30
C ALA A 192 -15.29 -0.98 -20.92
N GLU A 193 -15.10 -2.04 -21.71
CA GLU A 193 -15.60 -3.39 -21.36
C GLU A 193 -15.00 -3.93 -20.07
N LEU A 194 -13.69 -3.69 -19.83
CA LEU A 194 -13.03 -4.11 -18.60
C LEU A 194 -13.58 -3.36 -17.38
N PHE A 195 -13.84 -2.06 -17.51
CA PHE A 195 -14.50 -1.30 -16.45
C PHE A 195 -15.93 -1.79 -16.19
N MET A 196 -16.67 -2.15 -17.25
CA MET A 196 -18.02 -2.72 -17.10
C MET A 196 -17.98 -4.06 -16.37
N PHE A 197 -17.03 -4.93 -16.75
CA PHE A 197 -16.80 -6.18 -16.04
C PHE A 197 -16.50 -5.96 -14.55
N ASP A 198 -15.68 -4.97 -14.21
CA ASP A 198 -15.35 -4.64 -12.82
C ASP A 198 -16.58 -4.22 -12.01
N PHE A 199 -17.49 -3.44 -12.61
CA PHE A 199 -18.79 -3.11 -12.04
C PHE A 199 -19.67 -4.35 -11.82
N GLU A 200 -19.74 -5.27 -12.78
CA GLU A 200 -20.51 -6.49 -12.60
C GLU A 200 -19.96 -7.34 -11.45
N GLN A 201 -18.63 -7.41 -11.33
CA GLN A 201 -17.97 -8.09 -10.22
C GLN A 201 -18.27 -7.45 -8.85
N SER A 202 -18.58 -6.15 -8.79
CA SER A 202 -19.03 -5.48 -7.56
C SER A 202 -20.49 -5.77 -7.19
N GLY A 203 -21.22 -6.50 -8.04
CA GLY A 203 -22.63 -6.82 -7.84
C GLY A 203 -23.57 -5.68 -8.19
N ILE A 204 -23.14 -4.67 -8.95
CA ILE A 204 -23.99 -3.51 -9.31
C ILE A 204 -25.28 -3.92 -10.05
N HIS A 205 -25.18 -4.96 -10.88
CA HIS A 205 -26.25 -5.52 -11.70
C HIS A 205 -27.35 -6.21 -10.89
N LEU A 206 -27.11 -6.48 -9.59
CA LEU A 206 -28.09 -7.10 -8.71
C LEU A 206 -29.16 -6.09 -8.28
N GLU A 207 -30.38 -6.59 -8.09
CA GLU A 207 -31.45 -5.86 -7.40
C GLU A 207 -30.97 -5.38 -6.02
N GLU A 208 -31.45 -4.24 -5.56
CA GLU A 208 -30.95 -3.56 -4.36
C GLU A 208 -30.83 -4.49 -3.14
N GLN A 209 -31.87 -5.27 -2.81
CA GLN A 209 -31.84 -6.23 -1.69
C GLN A 209 -30.75 -7.32 -1.85
N LYS A 210 -30.54 -7.80 -3.08
CA LYS A 210 -29.49 -8.79 -3.37
C LYS A 210 -28.11 -8.14 -3.34
N ARG A 211 -27.99 -6.89 -3.81
CA ARG A 211 -26.76 -6.10 -3.78
C ARG A 211 -26.33 -5.79 -2.35
N GLU A 212 -27.25 -5.38 -1.47
CA GLU A 212 -26.97 -5.19 -0.04
C GLU A 212 -26.47 -6.48 0.62
N LYS A 213 -27.13 -7.61 0.32
CA LYS A 213 -26.69 -8.92 0.82
C LYS A 213 -25.30 -9.29 0.27
N PHE A 214 -25.03 -9.03 -1.01
CA PHE A 214 -23.72 -9.26 -1.63
C PHE A 214 -22.63 -8.44 -0.95
N VAL A 215 -22.85 -7.13 -0.74
CA VAL A 215 -21.91 -6.24 -0.05
C VAL A 215 -21.64 -6.75 1.37
N LYS A 216 -22.68 -7.10 2.13
CA LYS A 216 -22.53 -7.64 3.49
C LYS A 216 -21.74 -8.94 3.54
N LEU A 217 -21.94 -9.85 2.59
CA LEU A 217 -21.18 -11.09 2.51
C LEU A 217 -19.71 -10.84 2.17
N ASN A 218 -19.42 -9.93 1.24
CA ASN A 218 -18.05 -9.56 0.90
C ASN A 218 -17.31 -8.94 2.09
N GLU A 219 -17.98 -8.06 2.84
CA GLU A 219 -17.44 -7.48 4.08
C GLU A 219 -17.09 -8.57 5.11
N GLN A 220 -17.98 -9.55 5.30
CA GLN A 220 -17.73 -10.68 6.21
C GLN A 220 -16.54 -11.54 5.75
N ILE A 221 -16.43 -11.83 4.46
CA ILE A 221 -15.31 -12.57 3.88
C ILE A 221 -14.00 -11.83 4.14
N HIS A 222 -13.97 -10.52 3.90
CA HIS A 222 -12.77 -9.70 4.14
C HIS A 222 -12.39 -9.71 5.62
N MET A 223 -13.35 -9.49 6.54
CA MET A 223 -13.08 -9.55 7.98
C MET A 223 -12.53 -10.90 8.44
N LEU A 224 -13.13 -12.00 7.97
CA LEU A 224 -12.66 -13.35 8.28
C LEU A 224 -11.23 -13.59 7.76
N GLY A 225 -10.92 -13.12 6.55
CA GLY A 225 -9.58 -13.15 5.98
C GLY A 225 -8.56 -12.41 6.85
N THR A 226 -8.89 -11.21 7.32
CA THR A 226 -8.02 -10.44 8.23
C THR A 226 -7.81 -11.17 9.55
N PHE A 227 -8.85 -11.76 10.14
CA PHE A 227 -8.70 -12.55 11.37
C PHE A 227 -7.81 -13.78 11.18
N PHE A 228 -7.99 -14.48 10.07
CA PHE A 228 -7.17 -15.63 9.71
C PHE A 228 -5.69 -15.24 9.58
N GLN A 229 -5.39 -14.17 8.83
CA GLN A 229 -4.03 -13.70 8.62
C GLN A 229 -3.34 -13.24 9.90
N ARG A 230 -4.08 -12.56 10.80
CA ARG A 230 -3.59 -12.25 12.15
C ARG A 230 -3.28 -13.51 12.95
N GLY A 231 -4.09 -14.56 12.79
CA GLY A 231 -3.86 -15.88 13.38
C GLY A 231 -2.56 -16.52 12.89
N CYS A 232 -2.27 -16.44 11.59
CA CYS A 232 -1.05 -17.00 11.00
C CYS A 232 0.25 -16.36 11.52
N GLN A 233 0.19 -15.11 11.99
CA GLN A 233 1.35 -14.42 12.55
C GLN A 233 1.56 -14.69 14.05
N LYS A 234 0.60 -15.35 14.71
CA LYS A 234 0.73 -15.70 16.13
C LYS A 234 1.51 -17.01 16.27
N PRO A 235 2.64 -17.02 17.00
CA PRO A 235 3.34 -18.26 17.29
C PRO A 235 2.44 -19.18 18.11
N VAL A 236 2.35 -20.45 17.72
CA VAL A 236 1.63 -21.48 18.46
C VAL A 236 2.64 -22.30 19.26
N GLY A 237 2.48 -22.34 20.59
CA GLY A 237 3.25 -23.23 21.44
C GLY A 237 2.80 -24.67 21.23
N ILE A 238 3.70 -25.53 20.75
CA ILE A 238 3.45 -26.97 20.59
C ILE A 238 4.20 -27.70 21.71
N PRO A 239 3.53 -28.54 22.52
CA PRO A 239 4.22 -29.38 23.50
C PRO A 239 5.30 -30.23 22.84
N LYS A 240 6.48 -30.36 23.46
CA LYS A 240 7.58 -31.19 22.92
C LYS A 240 7.16 -32.64 22.65
N SER A 241 6.20 -33.17 23.42
CA SER A 241 5.60 -34.50 23.20
C SER A 241 4.96 -34.67 21.82
N ASN A 242 4.49 -33.58 21.22
CA ASN A 242 3.78 -33.58 19.94
C ASN A 242 4.72 -33.28 18.76
N LEU A 243 5.99 -32.95 19.01
CA LEU A 243 6.98 -32.77 17.96
C LEU A 243 7.49 -34.13 17.44
N PRO A 244 7.89 -34.24 16.16
CA PRO A 244 8.64 -35.38 15.65
C PRO A 244 9.94 -35.62 16.45
N GLU A 245 10.38 -36.89 16.61
CA GLU A 245 11.53 -37.23 17.46
C GLU A 245 12.83 -36.47 17.13
N ASN A 246 13.08 -36.22 15.84
CA ASN A 246 14.23 -35.47 15.35
C ASN A 246 14.19 -33.95 15.68
N LEU A 247 13.07 -33.45 16.22
CA LEU A 247 12.88 -32.05 16.63
C LEU A 247 12.69 -31.90 18.15
N ARG A 248 12.83 -32.98 18.93
CA ARG A 248 12.60 -32.99 20.40
C ARG A 248 13.81 -32.57 21.25
N HIS A 249 14.94 -32.25 20.62
CA HIS A 249 16.20 -31.92 21.30
C HIS A 249 16.08 -30.69 22.24
#